data_AF-A0A1Y1KHW0-F1
#
_entry.id   AF-A0A1Y1KHW0-F1
#
_cell.length_a   1.000
_cell.length_b   1.000
_cell.length_c   1.000
_cell.angle_alpha   90.00
_cell.angle_beta   90.00
_cell.angle_gamma   90.00
#
_symmetry.space_group_name_H-M   'P 1'
#
loop_
_entity.id
_entity.type
_entity.pdbx_description
1 polymer ?
#
loop_
_entity_poly.entity_id
_entity_poly.type
_entity_poly.pdbx_seq_one_letter_code
_entity_poly.pdbx_strand_id
1 'polypeptide(L)'
;MSTLKKIPSFTELNEISSELNGSKVIFATDDWFAPAENLLKQEEPVFKPNVFTDCGKWMDGWETRRKRVPGHDWCIIKLGLSGLIRGIHVDTAFFTGNYAPRFSLQAVNLQNGCTCCCW
;
A
#
# COMPACT_ATOMS: atom_id res chain seq x y z
N MET A 1 7.95 -15.01 29.94
CA MET A 1 9.09 -14.50 29.14
C MET A 1 8.57 -14.15 27.77
N SER A 2 8.20 -12.88 27.55
CA SER A 2 7.79 -12.40 26.23
C SER A 2 9.00 -12.42 25.31
N THR A 3 8.89 -13.14 24.20
CA THR A 3 9.86 -13.09 23.12
C THR A 3 9.92 -11.65 22.64
N LEU A 4 11.05 -10.96 22.83
CA LEU A 4 11.27 -9.65 22.24
C LEU A 4 11.08 -9.81 20.73
N LYS A 5 10.01 -9.20 20.20
CA LYS A 5 9.71 -9.20 18.77
C LYS A 5 10.87 -8.49 18.09
N LYS A 6 11.73 -9.26 17.41
CA LYS A 6 12.88 -8.71 16.69
C LYS A 6 12.35 -7.78 15.60
N ILE A 7 12.56 -6.48 15.77
CA ILE A 7 12.18 -5.49 14.78
C ILE A 7 13.12 -5.66 13.59
N PRO A 8 12.60 -5.71 12.33
CA PRO A 8 13.46 -5.78 11.16
C PRO A 8 14.38 -4.57 11.07
N SER A 9 15.65 -4.76 10.70
CA SER A 9 16.62 -3.65 10.65
C SER A 9 16.27 -2.57 9.62
N PHE A 10 15.44 -2.88 8.62
CA PHE A 10 15.03 -1.89 7.63
C PHE A 10 14.11 -0.80 8.21
N THR A 11 13.53 -0.99 9.40
CA THR A 11 12.69 0.03 10.05
C THR A 11 13.49 1.22 10.59
N GLU A 12 14.81 1.12 10.65
CA GLU A 12 15.72 2.22 11.01
C GLU A 12 16.07 3.08 9.78
N LEU A 13 15.64 2.69 8.58
CA LEU A 13 15.87 3.42 7.34
C LEU A 13 14.75 4.43 7.05
N ASN A 14 14.97 5.29 6.07
CA ASN A 14 13.97 6.26 5.63
C ASN A 14 12.76 5.55 5.02
N GLU A 15 11.56 5.92 5.50
CA GLU A 15 10.31 5.53 4.87
C GLU A 15 10.09 6.38 3.61
N ILE A 16 9.98 5.76 2.44
CA ILE A 16 9.94 6.48 1.15
C ILE A 16 8.59 6.39 0.44
N SER A 17 7.63 5.64 1.00
CA SER A 17 6.27 5.47 0.47
C SER A 17 5.22 6.37 1.15
N SER A 18 5.57 7.01 2.27
CA SER A 18 4.66 7.93 2.98
C SER A 18 4.26 9.13 2.11
N GLU A 19 3.00 9.56 2.24
CA GLU A 19 2.47 10.77 1.62
C GLU A 19 3.18 12.05 2.12
N LEU A 20 3.66 12.07 3.38
CA LEU A 20 4.41 13.20 3.93
C LEU A 20 5.75 13.41 3.24
N ASN A 21 6.30 12.34 2.66
CA ASN A 21 7.52 12.41 1.87
C ASN A 21 7.26 12.70 0.39
N GLY A 22 6.01 13.01 0.02
CA GLY A 22 5.61 13.37 -1.34
C GLY A 22 5.23 12.19 -2.23
N SER A 23 5.10 10.99 -1.65
CA SER A 23 4.63 9.81 -2.37
C SER A 23 3.17 9.92 -2.73
N LYS A 24 2.77 9.34 -3.86
CA LYS A 24 1.40 9.41 -4.36
C LYS A 24 1.00 8.12 -5.04
N VAL A 25 -0.25 7.71 -4.84
CA VAL A 25 -0.89 6.77 -5.76
C VAL A 25 -1.14 7.51 -7.07
N ILE A 26 -0.67 6.97 -8.18
CA ILE A 26 -0.89 7.55 -9.52
C ILE A 26 -1.87 6.72 -10.36
N PHE A 27 -2.17 5.50 -9.90
CA PHE A 27 -3.14 4.61 -10.51
C PHE A 27 -3.55 3.52 -9.52
N ALA A 28 -4.82 3.12 -9.53
CA ALA A 28 -5.31 1.91 -8.88
C ALA A 28 -6.35 1.25 -9.79
N THR A 29 -6.40 -0.09 -9.79
CA THR A 29 -7.37 -0.82 -10.62
C THR A 29 -8.80 -0.65 -10.14
N ASP A 30 -9.00 -0.44 -8.84
CA ASP A 30 -10.30 -0.28 -8.20
C ASP A 30 -10.09 0.40 -6.83
N ASP A 31 -10.91 1.42 -6.51
CA ASP A 31 -10.89 2.14 -5.23
C ASP A 31 -12.30 2.23 -4.62
N TRP A 32 -13.19 1.32 -4.99
CA TRP A 32 -14.62 1.45 -4.73
C TRP A 32 -14.97 1.54 -3.24
N PHE A 33 -14.42 0.65 -2.39
CA PHE A 33 -14.80 0.60 -0.97
C PHE A 33 -13.93 1.53 -0.12
N ALA A 34 -12.62 1.51 -0.35
CA ALA A 34 -11.69 2.42 0.30
C ALA A 34 -10.49 2.69 -0.62
N PRO A 35 -10.02 3.94 -0.73
CA PRO A 35 -9.05 4.36 -1.73
C PRO A 35 -7.60 3.93 -1.40
N ALA A 36 -6.82 3.65 -2.44
CA ALA A 36 -5.42 3.21 -2.33
C ALA A 36 -4.51 4.22 -1.63
N GLU A 37 -4.83 5.51 -1.63
CA GLU A 37 -4.08 6.56 -0.94
C GLU A 37 -3.97 6.31 0.56
N ASN A 38 -4.93 5.59 1.15
CA ASN A 38 -4.87 5.21 2.57
C ASN A 38 -3.65 4.33 2.91
N LEU A 39 -3.05 3.64 1.93
CA LEU A 39 -1.84 2.84 2.12
C LEU A 39 -0.60 3.69 2.45
N LEU A 40 -0.63 4.99 2.12
CA LEU A 40 0.52 5.89 2.23
C LEU A 40 0.48 6.77 3.49
N LYS A 41 -0.58 6.63 4.31
CA LYS A 41 -0.72 7.36 5.56
C LYS A 41 0.36 6.95 6.55
N GLN A 42 0.82 7.91 7.33
CA GLN A 42 1.85 7.65 8.35
C GLN A 42 1.23 7.14 9.66
N GLU A 43 -0.01 7.53 9.94
CA GLU A 43 -0.73 7.12 11.13
C GLU A 43 -1.07 5.62 11.10
N GLU A 44 -1.10 5.02 12.28
CA GLU A 44 -1.60 3.65 12.43
C GLU A 44 -3.05 3.55 11.95
N PRO A 45 -3.43 2.45 11.26
CA PRO A 45 -4.78 2.29 10.75
C PRO A 45 -5.82 2.40 11.88
N VAL A 46 -6.97 3.03 11.59
CA VAL A 46 -8.06 3.20 12.57
C VAL A 46 -9.29 2.41 12.15
N PHE A 47 -9.92 1.71 13.09
CA PHE A 47 -11.23 1.11 12.88
C PHE A 47 -12.35 1.89 13.55
N LYS A 48 -13.35 2.28 12.76
CA LYS A 48 -14.54 3.00 13.24
C LYS A 48 -15.78 2.13 13.03
N PRO A 49 -16.30 1.45 14.07
CA PRO A 49 -17.35 0.44 13.91
C PRO A 49 -18.67 0.98 13.36
N ASN A 50 -18.99 2.26 13.65
CA ASN A 50 -20.27 2.89 13.33
C ASN A 50 -20.18 3.90 12.19
N VAL A 51 -19.14 3.83 11.35
CA VAL A 51 -18.93 4.78 10.24
C VAL A 51 -19.04 4.04 8.91
N PHE A 52 -19.84 4.60 8.02
CA PHE A 52 -20.14 4.09 6.69
C PHE A 52 -19.98 5.20 5.65
N THR A 53 -19.61 4.81 4.45
CA THR A 53 -19.59 5.63 3.24
C THR A 53 -20.74 5.20 2.34
N ASP A 54 -20.97 5.92 1.24
CA ASP A 54 -21.95 5.52 0.22
C ASP A 54 -21.61 4.17 -0.42
N CYS A 55 -20.35 3.75 -0.34
CA CYS A 55 -19.86 2.49 -0.90
C CYS A 55 -19.88 1.33 0.09
N GLY A 56 -20.14 1.55 1.38
CA GLY A 56 -20.15 0.49 2.39
C GLY A 56 -19.55 0.92 3.73
N LYS A 57 -18.90 -0.01 4.44
CA LYS A 57 -18.23 0.32 5.69
C LYS A 57 -17.01 1.19 5.40
N TRP A 58 -16.79 2.22 6.20
CA TRP A 58 -15.56 3.01 6.11
C TRP A 58 -14.37 2.18 6.60
N MET A 59 -13.32 2.11 5.79
CA MET A 59 -12.08 1.39 6.09
C MET A 59 -10.87 2.32 5.94
N ASP A 60 -9.91 2.19 6.84
CA ASP A 60 -8.64 2.93 6.81
C ASP A 60 -7.56 2.07 6.17
N GLY A 61 -7.69 1.91 4.86
CA GLY A 61 -6.83 1.08 4.02
C GLY A 61 -7.36 1.08 2.60
N TRP A 62 -6.80 0.20 1.76
CA TRP A 62 -7.27 0.02 0.39
C TRP A 62 -8.19 -1.19 0.29
N GLU A 63 -9.42 -1.00 -0.21
CA GLU A 63 -10.38 -2.08 -0.39
C GLU A 63 -11.04 -2.03 -1.77
N THR A 64 -10.88 -3.12 -2.52
CA THR A 64 -11.40 -3.28 -3.87
C THR A 64 -12.68 -4.10 -3.87
N ARG A 65 -13.46 -4.04 -4.95
CA ARG A 65 -14.58 -4.97 -5.13
C ARG A 65 -14.09 -6.40 -5.30
N ARG A 66 -14.88 -7.36 -4.81
CA ARG A 66 -14.59 -8.79 -5.01
C ARG A 66 -14.50 -9.12 -6.49
N LYS A 67 -13.31 -9.54 -6.92
CA LYS A 67 -13.07 -9.98 -8.29
C LYS A 67 -13.67 -11.37 -8.53
N ARG A 68 -14.47 -11.52 -9.59
CA ARG A 68 -15.07 -12.79 -10.04
C ARG A 68 -14.46 -13.28 -11.36
N VAL A 69 -13.34 -12.69 -11.75
CA VAL A 69 -12.57 -13.02 -12.95
C VAL A 69 -11.10 -13.28 -12.56
N PRO A 70 -10.34 -14.04 -13.35
CA PRO A 70 -8.91 -14.24 -13.09
C PRO A 70 -8.15 -12.91 -13.03
N GLY A 71 -7.15 -12.83 -12.14
CA GLY A 71 -6.28 -11.66 -11.99
C GLY A 71 -6.13 -11.22 -10.53
N HIS A 72 -5.54 -10.04 -10.35
CA HIS A 72 -5.38 -9.37 -9.05
C HIS A 72 -5.63 -7.87 -9.22
N ASP A 73 -5.91 -7.19 -8.12
CA ASP A 73 -5.94 -5.74 -8.08
C ASP A 73 -4.54 -5.21 -7.76
N TRP A 74 -4.18 -4.06 -8.34
CA TRP A 74 -2.89 -3.42 -8.13
C TRP A 74 -3.03 -1.90 -8.16
N CYS A 75 -2.08 -1.22 -7.53
CA CYS A 75 -1.90 0.22 -7.64
C CYS A 75 -0.44 0.54 -8.00
N ILE A 76 -0.21 1.73 -8.58
CA ILE A 76 1.12 2.27 -8.79
C ILE A 76 1.32 3.41 -7.80
N ILE A 77 2.38 3.28 -7.02
CA ILE A 77 2.84 4.31 -6.08
C ILE A 77 4.07 4.97 -6.67
N LYS A 78 4.00 6.28 -6.90
CA LYS A 78 5.18 7.11 -7.13
C LYS A 78 5.79 7.40 -5.76
N LEU A 79 7.01 6.91 -5.53
CA LEU A 79 7.75 7.18 -4.30
C LEU A 79 8.17 8.66 -4.23
N GLY A 80 8.14 9.22 -3.03
CA GLY A 80 8.54 10.60 -2.79
C GLY A 80 10.04 10.84 -2.94
N LEU A 81 10.84 9.81 -2.72
CA LEU A 81 12.30 9.82 -2.85
C LEU A 81 12.76 8.61 -3.68
N SER A 82 13.76 8.82 -4.54
CA SER A 82 14.45 7.72 -5.21
C SER A 82 15.40 7.04 -4.24
N GLY A 83 15.45 5.70 -4.25
CA GLY A 83 16.32 4.95 -3.36
C GLY A 83 16.29 3.44 -3.60
N LEU A 84 17.03 2.71 -2.77
CA LEU A 84 17.04 1.25 -2.78
C LEU A 84 16.08 0.73 -1.71
N ILE A 85 15.08 -0.05 -2.13
CA ILE A 85 14.12 -0.68 -1.22
C ILE A 85 14.82 -1.83 -0.47
N ARG A 86 14.88 -1.73 0.86
CA ARG A 86 15.50 -2.74 1.74
C ARG A 86 14.51 -3.62 2.48
N GLY A 87 13.26 -3.17 2.55
CA GLY A 87 12.15 -3.88 3.15
C GLY A 87 10.85 -3.16 2.85
N ILE A 88 9.74 -3.84 3.12
CA ILE A 88 8.39 -3.34 2.94
C ILE A 88 7.60 -3.81 4.15
N HIS A 89 6.74 -2.93 4.66
CA HIS A 89 5.74 -3.30 5.64
C HIS A 89 4.37 -3.31 4.95
N VAL A 90 3.69 -4.46 4.95
CA VAL A 90 2.33 -4.59 4.44
C VAL A 90 1.43 -4.85 5.64
N ASP A 91 0.63 -3.86 6.00
CA ASP A 91 -0.33 -3.95 7.09
C ASP A 91 -1.72 -4.31 6.55
N THR A 92 -2.35 -5.30 7.16
CA THR A 92 -3.73 -5.73 6.85
C THR A 92 -4.65 -5.52 8.05
N ALA A 93 -4.33 -4.59 8.94
CA ALA A 93 -5.11 -4.26 10.11
C ALA A 93 -6.59 -4.06 9.78
N PHE A 94 -7.46 -4.65 10.61
CA PHE A 94 -8.93 -4.57 10.54
C PHE A 94 -9.60 -5.22 9.31
N PHE A 95 -8.84 -5.77 8.36
CA PHE A 95 -9.37 -6.61 7.28
C PHE A 95 -9.53 -8.06 7.75
N THR A 96 -10.50 -8.34 8.61
CA THR A 96 -10.69 -9.66 9.23
C THR A 96 -11.51 -10.61 8.35
N GLY A 97 -10.85 -11.21 7.35
CA GLY A 97 -11.42 -12.21 6.45
C GLY A 97 -11.51 -11.77 4.99
N ASN A 98 -11.26 -10.48 4.71
CA ASN A 98 -11.13 -9.90 3.38
C ASN A 98 -9.72 -9.33 3.11
N TYR A 99 -8.73 -9.61 3.96
CA TYR A 99 -7.35 -9.21 3.71
C TYR A 99 -6.81 -9.83 2.42
N ALA A 100 -5.84 -9.15 1.80
CA ALA A 100 -5.17 -9.67 0.62
C ALA A 100 -4.41 -10.97 0.99
N PRO A 101 -4.75 -12.14 0.41
CA PRO A 101 -4.15 -13.41 0.81
C PRO A 101 -2.66 -13.52 0.39
N ARG A 102 -2.28 -12.77 -0.65
CA ARG A 102 -0.91 -12.68 -1.18
C ARG A 102 -0.73 -11.29 -1.78
N PHE A 103 0.52 -10.83 -1.78
CA PHE A 103 0.93 -9.63 -2.51
C PHE A 103 2.24 -9.89 -3.26
N SER A 104 2.53 -9.02 -4.21
CA SER A 104 3.83 -8.94 -4.89
C SER A 104 4.16 -7.48 -5.10
N LEU A 105 5.45 -7.13 -5.06
CA LEU A 105 5.93 -5.80 -5.41
C LEU A 105 6.76 -5.89 -6.69
N GLN A 106 6.54 -4.94 -7.59
CA GLN A 106 7.44 -4.62 -8.70
C GLN A 106 7.88 -3.16 -8.56
N ALA A 107 9.10 -2.85 -8.95
CA ALA A 107 9.64 -1.50 -8.89
C ALA A 107 10.42 -1.18 -10.17
N VAL A 108 10.32 0.08 -10.60
CA VAL A 108 11.07 0.61 -11.74
C VAL A 108 11.62 1.97 -11.37
N ASN A 109 12.87 2.25 -11.76
CA ASN A 109 13.45 3.58 -11.67
C ASN A 109 13.32 4.26 -13.04
N LEU A 110 12.39 5.20 -13.15
CA LEU A 110 12.22 5.99 -14.37
C LEU A 110 13.19 7.18 -14.32
N GLN A 111 14.32 7.05 -14.99
CA GLN A 111 15.22 8.19 -15.21
C GLN A 111 14.57 9.12 -16.25
N ASN A 112 14.43 10.40 -15.92
CA ASN A 112 14.05 11.43 -16.90
C ASN A 112 15.10 11.45 -18.01
N GLY A 113 14.82 10.79 -19.14
CA GLY A 113 15.69 10.79 -20.33
C GLY A 113 15.98 9.45 -21.00
N CYS A 114 15.57 8.30 -20.42
CA CYS A 114 15.78 7.01 -21.11
C CYS A 114 14.66 6.73 -22.12
N THR A 115 14.93 7.04 -23.40
CA THR A 115 14.27 6.38 -24.52
C THR A 115 14.52 4.89 -24.44
N CYS A 116 13.44 4.11 -24.30
CA CYS A 116 13.30 2.71 -24.68
C CYS A 116 14.63 1.91 -24.76
N CYS A 117 15.03 1.30 -23.66
CA CYS A 117 15.78 0.05 -23.74
C CYS A 117 14.79 -1.06 -23.37
N CYS A 118 14.34 -1.74 -24.42
CA CYS A 118 13.57 -2.96 -24.39
C CYS A 118 14.16 -3.98 -23.41
N TRP A 119 13.28 -4.52 -22.56
CA TRP A 119 13.29 -5.80 -21.82
C TRP A 119 14.56 -6.21 -21.06
#